data_AF-A0A2T4TY68-F1
#
_entry.id   AF-A0A2T4TY68-F1
#
_cell.length_a   1.000
_cell.length_b   1.000
_cell.length_c   1.000
_cell.angle_alpha   90.00
_cell.angle_beta   90.00
_cell.angle_gamma   90.00
#
_symmetry.space_group_name_H-M   'P 1'
#
loop_
_entity.id
_entity.type
_entity.pdbx_description
1 polymer ?
#
loop_
_entity_poly.entity_id
_entity_poly.type
_entity_poly.pdbx_seq_one_letter_code
_entity_poly.pdbx_strand_id
1 'polypeptide(L)' 'MMKETMIETQVTYTLEYGGKFYLVEHVPARVCRETGEQHFAPETVEHIQALIRSKKTPEKVIETPVYEYA' A
#
# COMPACT_ATOMS: atom_id res chain seq x y z
N MET A 1 12.09 23.11 -14.60
CA MET A 1 11.15 22.56 -13.61
C MET A 1 10.23 21.59 -14.33
N MET A 2 10.39 20.28 -14.11
CA MET A 2 9.41 19.31 -14.59
C MET A 2 8.12 19.55 -13.79
N LYS A 3 6.97 19.66 -14.47
CA LYS A 3 5.67 19.68 -13.78
C LYS A 3 5.37 18.24 -13.41
N GLU A 4 5.36 17.94 -12.11
CA GLU A 4 4.95 16.63 -11.61
C GLU A 4 3.47 16.44 -11.92
N THR A 5 3.15 15.36 -12.65
CA THR A 5 1.78 15.02 -13.01
C THR A 5 1.23 14.07 -11.97
N MET A 6 0.39 14.58 -11.07
CA MET A 6 -0.29 13.76 -10.08
C MET A 6 -1.57 13.15 -10.68
N ILE A 7 -1.67 11.83 -10.64
CA ILE A 7 -2.86 11.09 -11.07
C ILE A 7 -3.58 10.48 -9.86
N GLU A 8 -4.91 10.57 -9.83
CA GLU A 8 -5.73 9.85 -8.88
C GLU A 8 -5.94 8.42 -9.37
N THR A 9 -5.59 7.44 -8.55
CA THR A 9 -5.70 6.02 -8.90
C THR A 9 -5.79 5.16 -7.65
N GLN A 10 -5.90 3.85 -7.84
CA GLN A 10 -5.84 2.86 -6.78
C GLN A 10 -4.56 2.04 -6.87
N VAL A 11 -3.94 1.77 -5.73
CA VAL A 11 -2.68 1.02 -5.64
C VAL A 11 -2.79 -0.12 -4.64
N THR A 12 -1.83 -1.05 -4.70
CA THR A 12 -1.61 -2.03 -3.63
C THR A 12 -0.61 -1.44 -2.63
N TYR A 13 -1.08 -1.17 -1.41
CA TYR A 13 -0.26 -0.68 -0.32
C TYR A 13 0.38 -1.86 0.42
N THR A 14 1.71 -1.92 0.42
CA THR A 14 2.47 -2.96 1.11
C THR A 14 3.14 -2.37 2.33
N LEU A 15 2.95 -2.99 3.50
CA LEU A 15 3.63 -2.59 4.72
C LEU A 15 4.03 -3.78 5.58
N GLU A 16 5.05 -3.57 6.38
CA GLU A 16 5.44 -4.49 7.45
C GLU A 16 4.91 -3.97 8.79
N TYR A 17 4.24 -4.84 9.55
CA TYR A 17 3.77 -4.52 10.90
C TYR A 17 3.87 -5.75 11.80
N GLY A 18 4.55 -5.62 12.93
CA GLY A 18 4.73 -6.73 13.88
C GLY A 18 5.42 -7.96 13.27
N GLY A 19 6.38 -7.75 12.35
CA GLY A 19 7.12 -8.83 11.67
C GLY A 19 6.31 -9.59 10.61
N LYS A 20 5.16 -9.05 10.18
CA LYS A 20 4.34 -9.62 9.11
C LYS A 20 4.13 -8.60 8.00
N PHE A 21 4.14 -9.07 6.76
CA PHE A 21 3.76 -8.26 5.61
C PHE A 21 2.24 -8.25 5.42
N TYR A 22 1.72 -7.06 5.16
CA TYR A 22 0.32 -6.81 4.84
C TYR A 22 0.25 -6.16 3.47
N LEU A 23 -0.60 -6.70 2.60
CA LEU A 23 -0.94 -6.12 1.31
C LEU A 23 -2.39 -5.67 1.36
N VAL A 24 -2.62 -4.37 1.16
CA VAL A 24 -3.96 -3.79 1.09
C VAL A 24 -4.22 -3.36 -0.34
N GLU A 25 -5.17 -4.02 -0.99
CA GLU A 25 -5.53 -3.75 -2.39
C GLU A 25 -6.51 -2.58 -2.50
N HIS A 26 -6.54 -1.96 -3.69
CA HIS A 26 -7.49 -0.90 -4.05
C HIS A 26 -7.42 0.37 -3.18
N VAL A 27 -6.25 0.67 -2.61
CA VAL A 27 -6.05 1.85 -1.77
C VAL A 27 -6.04 3.10 -2.64
N PRO A 28 -6.91 4.10 -2.37
CA PRO A 28 -6.89 5.36 -3.12
C PRO A 28 -5.60 6.13 -2.86
N ALA A 29 -4.96 6.59 -3.93
CA ALA A 29 -3.69 7.32 -3.87
C ALA A 29 -3.61 8.38 -4.97
N ARG A 30 -2.81 9.41 -4.72
CA ARG A 30 -2.29 10.30 -5.76
C ARG A 30 -0.88 9.87 -6.10
N VAL A 31 -0.63 9.49 -7.34
CA VAL A 31 0.67 8.98 -7.78
C VAL A 31 1.32 9.98 -8.73
N CYS A 32 2.58 10.32 -8.49
CA CYS A 32 3.37 11.08 -9.44
C CYS A 32 3.71 10.16 -10.62
N ARG A 33 3.23 10.48 -11.82
CA ARG A 33 3.41 9.63 -13.00
C ARG A 33 4.88 9.47 -13.38
N GLU A 34 5.69 10.49 -13.09
CA GLU A 34 7.10 10.52 -13.47
C GLU A 34 8.01 9.75 -12.49
N THR A 35 7.71 9.75 -11.19
CA THR A 35 8.56 9.12 -10.15
C THR A 35 7.98 7.85 -9.54
N GLY A 36 6.66 7.65 -9.66
CA GLY A 36 5.93 6.60 -8.95
C GLY A 36 5.67 6.91 -7.47
N GLU A 37 6.04 8.10 -6.98
CA GLU A 37 5.78 8.50 -5.59
C GLU A 37 4.27 8.50 -5.30
N GLN A 38 3.89 7.92 -4.17
CA GLN A 38 2.50 7.71 -3.78
C GLN A 38 2.16 8.57 -2.56
N HIS A 39 1.14 9.42 -2.70
CA HIS A 39 0.60 10.22 -1.61
C HIS A 39 -0.77 9.70 -1.20
N PHE A 40 -0.94 9.51 0.11
CA PHE A 40 -2.17 9.02 0.71
C PHE A 40 -2.78 10.11 1.58
N ALA A 41 -4.11 10.23 1.53
CA ALA A 41 -4.82 11.12 2.44
C ALA A 41 -4.77 10.55 3.87
N PRO A 42 -4.75 11.39 4.92
CA PRO A 42 -4.70 10.94 6.32
C PRO A 42 -5.76 9.88 6.64
N GLU A 43 -7.01 10.08 6.19
CA GLU A 43 -8.13 9.17 6.40
C GLU A 43 -7.90 7.80 5.74
N THR A 44 -7.17 7.76 4.62
CA THR A 44 -6.81 6.50 3.94
C THR A 44 -5.83 5.71 4.80
N VAL A 45 -4.83 6.39 5.36
CA VAL A 45 -3.83 5.76 6.24
C VAL A 45 -4.47 5.27 7.53
N GLU A 46 -5.35 6.06 8.14
CA GLU A 46 -6.11 5.65 9.33
C GLU A 46 -6.96 4.41 9.05
N HIS A 47 -7.64 4.36 7.89
CA HIS A 47 -8.43 3.20 7.50
C HIS A 47 -7.57 1.94 7.33
N ILE A 48 -6.40 2.04 6.68
CA ILE A 48 -5.45 0.93 6.54
C ILE A 48 -5.03 0.40 7.92
N GLN A 49 -4.66 1.29 8.84
CA GLN A 49 -4.27 0.89 10.19
C GLN A 49 -5.42 0.22 10.95
N ALA A 50 -6.65 0.72 10.79
CA ALA A 50 -7.84 0.11 11.38
C ALA A 50 -8.09 -1.30 10.82
N LEU A 51 -7.93 -1.52 9.51
CA LEU A 51 -8.05 -2.83 8.89
C LEU A 51 -7.03 -3.83 9.44
N ILE A 52 -5.77 -3.42 9.57
CA ILE A 52 -4.68 -4.29 10.06
C ILE A 52 -4.83 -4.62 11.54
N ARG A 53 -5.32 -3.66 12.34
CA ARG A 53 -5.61 -3.88 13.77
C ARG A 53 -6.91 -4.66 13.97
N SER A 54 -7.82 -4.61 13.00
CA SER A 54 -9.01 -5.43 13.03
C SER A 54 -8.60 -6.90 12.95
N LYS A 55 -9.19 -7.75 13.78
CA LYS A 55 -9.02 -9.21 13.67
C LYS A 55 -9.84 -9.80 12.52
N LYS A 56 -10.18 -9.00 11.49
CA LYS A 56 -10.95 -9.45 10.34
C LYS A 56 -10.09 -10.45 9.55
N THR A 57 -10.73 -11.52 9.07
CA THR A 57 -10.07 -12.44 8.13
C THR A 57 -9.79 -11.71 6.82
N PRO A 58 -8.57 -11.82 6.28
CA PRO A 58 -8.25 -11.23 4.98
C PRO A 58 -9.07 -11.90 3.88
N GLU A 59 -9.37 -11.14 2.82
CA GLU A 59 -10.11 -11.65 1.65
C GLU A 59 -9.33 -12.76 0.93
N LYS A 60 -7.99 -12.67 0.96
CA LYS A 60 -7.07 -13.72 0.49
C LYS A 60 -5.74 -13.63 1.22
N VAL A 61 -5.03 -14.75 1.28
CA VAL A 61 -3.63 -14.83 1.73
C VAL A 61 -2.81 -15.33 0.55
N ILE A 62 -1.65 -14.72 0.31
CA ILE A 62 -0.72 -15.17 -0.71
C ILE A 62 0.50 -15.81 -0.04
N GLU A 63 0.96 -16.92 -0.60
CA GLU A 63 2.27 -17.49 -0.31
C GLU A 63 3.23 -16.99 -1.39
N THR A 64 4.36 -16.42 -1.00
CA THR A 64 5.34 -15.88 -1.94
C THR A 64 6.73 -16.44 -1.64
N PRO A 65 7.49 -16.88 -2.66
CA PRO A 65 8.86 -17.29 -2.44
C PRO A 65 9.69 -16.08 -2.00
N VAL A 66 10.58 -16.31 -1.04
CA VAL A 66 11.56 -15.33 -0.58
C VAL A 66 12.93 -15.83 -1.01
N TYR A 67 13.65 -15.01 -1.77
CA TYR A 67 15.00 -15.32 -2.22
C TYR A 67 16.00 -14.59 -1.34
N GLU A 68 17.03 -15.31 -0.90
CA GLU A 68 18.24 -14.68 -0.38
C GLU A 68 18.99 -14.01 -1.55
N TYR A 69 19.52 -12.81 -1.33
CA TYR A 69 20.26 -12.09 -2.39
C TYR A 69 21.63 -12.72 -2.71
N ALA A 70 22.18 -13.49 -1.79
CA ALA A 70 23.56 -14.02 -1.81
C ALA A 70 23.81 -15.06 -2.91
#